data_AF-A0A944UJB4-F1
#
_entry.id   AF-A0A944UJB4-F1
#
_cell.length_a   1.000
_cell.length_b   1.000
_cell.length_c   1.000
_cell.angle_alpha   90.00
_cell.angle_beta   90.00
_cell.angle_gamma   90.00
#
_symmetry.space_group_name_H-M   'P 1'
#
loop_
_entity.id
_entity.type
_entity.pdbx_description
1 polymer ?
#
loop_
_entity_poly.entity_id
_entity_poly.type
_entity_poly.pdbx_seq_one_letter_code
_entity_poly.pdbx_strand_id
1 'polypeptide(L)'
;MKTILISFTSFLLLHLGARAKDHPNFLVILVDDMGYSDLGCYGGEIDTPNLDGLASNGLRFSQFYNTGRCWPTRASILTGYYAQQVRRDILPGIKGGGGRGLRPAWAPLVTEYLKQDGYQNYHSGKWHIDGKVLPNGFHQSWRVNNQGDFFSAKGNLLNDIPFDPEQAPENYYSTTATANHAI
;
A
#
# COMPACT_ATOMS: atom_id res chain seq x y z
N MET A 1 -8.45 -65.47 40.37
CA MET A 1 -7.59 -64.46 39.71
C MET A 1 -8.48 -63.55 38.90
N LYS A 2 -8.53 -62.25 39.22
CA LYS A 2 -9.43 -61.28 38.57
C LYS A 2 -8.71 -60.64 37.38
N THR A 3 -9.24 -60.81 36.19
CA THR A 3 -8.73 -60.21 34.95
C THR A 3 -9.23 -58.77 34.85
N ILE A 4 -8.34 -57.79 34.90
CA ILE A 4 -8.67 -56.37 34.72
C ILE A 4 -8.48 -56.04 33.23
N LEU A 5 -9.57 -55.72 32.54
CA LEU A 5 -9.54 -55.19 31.18
C LEU A 5 -9.24 -53.69 31.25
N ILE A 6 -8.06 -53.26 30.79
CA ILE A 6 -7.71 -51.84 30.64
C ILE A 6 -8.17 -51.41 29.25
N SER A 7 -9.24 -50.60 29.19
CA SER A 7 -9.70 -49.95 27.97
C SER A 7 -8.76 -48.80 27.62
N PHE A 8 -8.02 -48.92 26.52
CA PHE A 8 -7.24 -47.82 25.93
C PHE A 8 -8.21 -46.90 25.17
N THR A 9 -8.73 -45.87 25.84
CA THR A 9 -9.44 -44.80 25.17
C THR A 9 -8.41 -43.90 24.49
N SER A 10 -8.25 -44.05 23.18
CA SER A 10 -7.41 -43.17 22.36
C SER A 10 -8.04 -41.77 22.35
N PHE A 11 -7.44 -40.82 23.07
CA PHE A 11 -7.76 -39.41 22.92
C PHE A 11 -7.20 -38.94 21.59
N LEU A 12 -8.08 -38.86 20.58
CA LEU A 12 -7.78 -38.18 19.33
C LEU A 12 -7.64 -36.69 19.64
N LEU A 13 -6.40 -36.23 19.84
CA LEU A 13 -6.06 -34.81 19.89
C LEU A 13 -6.37 -34.22 18.52
N LEU A 14 -7.56 -33.63 18.38
CA LEU A 14 -7.88 -32.70 17.31
C LEU A 14 -6.94 -31.50 17.46
N HIS A 15 -5.80 -31.55 16.75
CA HIS A 15 -5.03 -30.36 16.46
C HIS A 15 -5.91 -29.45 15.58
N LEU A 16 -6.68 -28.57 16.21
CA LEU A 16 -7.02 -27.29 15.60
C LEU A 16 -5.71 -26.50 15.47
N GLY A 17 -4.89 -26.89 14.49
CA GLY A 17 -3.94 -25.95 13.94
C GLY A 17 -4.78 -24.78 13.46
N ALA A 18 -4.55 -23.59 14.04
CA ALA A 18 -5.00 -22.37 13.41
C ALA A 18 -4.44 -22.41 12.00
N ARG A 19 -5.29 -22.72 11.01
CA ARG A 19 -4.93 -22.58 9.61
C ARG A 19 -4.57 -21.11 9.49
N ALA A 20 -3.27 -20.81 9.42
CA ALA A 20 -2.84 -19.51 8.95
C ALA A 20 -3.70 -19.25 7.71
N LYS A 21 -4.38 -18.11 7.62
CA LYS A 21 -5.10 -17.77 6.37
C LYS A 21 -4.14 -18.11 5.25
N ASP A 22 -4.53 -19.00 4.34
CA ASP A 22 -3.61 -19.53 3.34
C ASP A 22 -2.94 -18.38 2.57
N HIS A 23 -3.57 -17.20 2.56
CA HIS A 23 -3.09 -15.92 2.04
C HIS A 23 -3.09 -14.83 3.14
N PRO A 24 -1.93 -14.25 3.53
CA PRO A 24 -1.86 -13.16 4.51
C PRO A 24 -2.39 -11.84 3.91
N ASN A 25 -2.97 -10.96 4.74
CA ASN A 25 -3.32 -9.61 4.27
C ASN A 25 -2.06 -8.73 4.16
N PHE A 26 -1.94 -7.97 3.07
CA PHE A 26 -0.89 -6.97 2.91
C PHE A 26 -1.44 -5.56 3.13
N LEU A 27 -0.74 -4.76 3.94
CA LEU A 27 -0.99 -3.32 4.08
C LEU A 27 0.31 -2.58 3.81
N VAL A 28 0.32 -1.75 2.76
CA VAL A 28 1.48 -0.92 2.40
C VAL A 28 1.13 0.53 2.66
N ILE A 29 1.77 1.11 3.68
CA ILE A 29 1.65 2.54 4.00
C ILE A 29 2.83 3.26 3.36
N LEU A 30 2.55 4.10 2.37
CA LEU A 30 3.56 4.89 1.67
C LEU A 30 3.34 6.38 1.92
N VAL A 31 4.21 6.97 2.73
CA VAL A 31 4.26 8.41 3.02
C VAL A 31 4.87 9.20 1.84
N ASP A 32 4.51 10.48 1.74
CA ASP A 32 5.01 11.40 0.69
C ASP A 32 5.86 12.48 1.38
N ASP A 33 7.09 12.67 0.90
CA ASP A 33 8.06 13.68 1.35
C ASP A 33 8.43 13.64 2.87
N MET A 34 8.35 12.47 3.50
CA MET A 34 8.86 12.25 4.87
C MET A 34 10.37 12.01 4.87
N GLY A 35 11.09 12.74 5.73
CA GLY A 35 12.51 12.61 5.99
C GLY A 35 12.86 11.45 6.94
N TYR A 36 14.14 11.06 6.94
CA TYR A 36 14.64 9.95 7.77
C TYR A 36 14.41 10.18 9.27
N SER A 37 14.61 11.41 9.74
CA SER A 37 14.52 11.79 11.14
C SER A 37 13.19 12.45 11.51
N ASP A 38 12.11 12.25 10.74
CA ASP A 38 10.80 12.84 11.08
C ASP A 38 10.09 12.03 12.18
N LEU A 39 10.33 10.72 12.24
CA LEU A 39 9.70 9.82 13.21
C LEU A 39 10.47 9.77 14.53
N GLY A 40 9.77 9.70 15.66
CA GLY A 40 10.36 9.60 16.99
C GLY A 40 11.34 8.42 17.13
N CYS A 41 11.00 7.25 16.58
CA CYS A 41 11.86 6.06 16.58
C CYS A 41 13.13 6.19 15.72
N TYR A 42 13.30 7.29 14.98
CA TYR A 42 14.53 7.68 14.28
C TYR A 42 15.15 8.98 14.84
N GLY A 43 14.67 9.47 15.98
CA GLY A 43 15.18 10.66 16.66
C GLY A 43 14.47 11.97 16.28
N GLY A 44 13.30 11.91 15.65
CA GLY A 44 12.48 13.08 15.33
C GLY A 44 11.78 13.71 16.53
N GLU A 45 11.39 14.97 16.37
CA GLU A 45 10.71 15.77 17.40
C GLU A 45 9.16 15.66 17.32
N ILE A 46 8.63 15.07 16.25
CA ILE A 46 7.19 14.92 16.05
C ILE A 46 6.69 13.72 16.86
N ASP A 47 5.62 13.92 17.63
CA ASP A 47 4.96 12.84 18.35
C ASP A 47 4.32 11.83 17.37
N THR A 48 4.99 10.69 17.18
CA THR A 48 4.56 9.60 16.29
C THR A 48 4.27 8.29 17.01
N PRO A 49 3.49 8.27 18.13
CA PRO A 49 3.42 7.13 19.04
C PRO A 49 2.94 5.84 18.39
N ASN A 50 2.07 5.92 17.37
CA ASN A 50 1.60 4.75 16.63
C ASN A 50 2.69 4.13 15.76
N LEU A 51 3.50 4.95 15.08
CA LEU A 51 4.61 4.47 14.25
C LEU A 51 5.77 4.00 15.12
N ASP A 52 6.00 4.64 16.26
CA ASP A 52 7.00 4.21 17.24
C ASP A 52 6.62 2.87 17.88
N GLY A 53 5.33 2.67 18.18
CA GLY A 53 4.79 1.39 18.61
C GLY A 53 4.91 0.29 17.55
N LEU A 54 4.71 0.59 16.27
CA LEU A 54 4.96 -0.36 15.18
C LEU A 54 6.45 -0.72 15.09
N ALA A 55 7.34 0.25 15.24
CA ALA A 55 8.78 0.04 15.24
C ALA A 55 9.25 -0.81 16.43
N SER A 56 8.70 -0.60 17.63
CA SER A 56 9.08 -1.36 18.83
C SER A 56 8.60 -2.82 18.81
N ASN A 57 7.50 -3.09 18.11
CA ASN A 57 6.87 -4.41 18.03
C ASN A 57 7.12 -5.11 16.68
N GLY A 58 8.01 -4.56 15.85
CA GLY A 58 8.24 -5.02 14.49
C GLY A 58 9.71 -4.93 14.08
N LEU A 59 9.94 -4.97 12.77
CA LEU A 59 11.26 -4.78 12.19
C LEU A 59 11.43 -3.33 11.74
N ARG A 60 12.56 -2.72 12.10
CA ARG A 60 12.93 -1.36 11.71
C ARG A 60 14.25 -1.37 10.94
N PHE A 61 14.31 -0.66 9.82
CA PHE A 61 15.47 -0.61 8.94
C PHE A 61 16.25 0.70 9.09
N SER A 62 17.52 0.65 9.45
CA SER A 62 18.38 1.84 9.43
C SER A 62 18.87 2.23 8.03
N GLN A 63 18.68 1.35 7.04
CA GLN A 63 19.19 1.46 5.67
C GLN A 63 18.11 1.00 4.67
N PHE A 64 17.20 1.91 4.30
CA PHE A 64 16.18 1.70 3.28
C PHE A 64 16.18 2.89 2.31
N TYR A 65 16.09 2.62 1.01
CA TYR A 65 16.35 3.61 -0.03
C TYR A 65 15.19 3.74 -1.01
N ASN A 66 14.98 4.96 -1.51
CA ASN A 66 14.01 5.28 -2.55
C ASN A 66 14.68 6.03 -3.72
N THR A 67 13.92 6.44 -4.73
CA THR A 67 14.47 7.09 -5.94
C THR A 67 14.63 8.62 -5.80
N GLY A 68 14.43 9.17 -4.60
CA GLY A 68 14.47 10.62 -4.31
C GLY A 68 13.28 11.43 -4.84
N ARG A 69 12.33 10.81 -5.56
CA ARG A 69 11.12 11.47 -6.07
C ARG A 69 9.90 10.56 -5.92
N CYS A 70 8.71 11.14 -6.00
CA CYS A 70 7.44 10.44 -5.80
C CYS A 70 7.13 9.39 -6.88
N TRP A 71 6.99 9.79 -8.15
CA TRP A 71 6.57 8.87 -9.22
C TRP A 71 7.55 7.73 -9.57
N PRO A 72 8.90 7.91 -9.53
CA PRO A 72 9.80 6.80 -9.80
C PRO A 72 9.82 5.82 -8.63
N THR A 73 9.70 6.29 -7.38
CA THR A 73 9.63 5.42 -6.19
C THR A 73 8.37 4.56 -6.23
N ARG A 74 7.21 5.18 -6.50
CA ARG A 74 5.93 4.46 -6.64
C ARG A 74 5.99 3.42 -7.77
N ALA A 75 6.62 3.76 -8.90
CA ALA A 75 6.84 2.81 -9.98
C ALA A 75 7.70 1.62 -9.56
N SER A 76 8.81 1.85 -8.86
CA SER A 76 9.68 0.76 -8.40
C SER A 76 9.01 -0.13 -7.36
N ILE A 77 8.26 0.43 -6.42
CA ILE A 77 7.49 -0.35 -5.43
C ILE A 77 6.45 -1.24 -6.13
N LEU A 78 5.67 -0.68 -7.06
CA LEU A 78 4.54 -1.41 -7.65
C LEU A 78 4.95 -2.36 -8.79
N THR A 79 6.10 -2.16 -9.44
CA THR A 79 6.55 -3.02 -10.54
C THR A 79 7.68 -3.98 -10.14
N GLY A 80 8.44 -3.67 -9.08
CA GLY A 80 9.66 -4.40 -8.72
C GLY A 80 10.88 -4.08 -9.59
N TYR A 81 10.79 -3.11 -10.52
CA TYR A 81 11.88 -2.72 -11.42
C TYR A 81 12.42 -1.32 -11.12
N TYR A 82 13.64 -1.02 -11.57
CA TYR A 82 14.13 0.35 -11.56
C TYR A 82 13.23 1.23 -12.45
N ALA A 83 12.88 2.42 -11.96
CA ALA A 83 11.95 3.33 -12.66
C ALA A 83 12.40 3.64 -14.10
N GLN A 84 13.71 3.70 -14.34
CA GLN A 84 14.34 3.85 -15.64
C GLN A 84 13.96 2.72 -16.61
N GLN A 85 13.99 1.46 -16.16
CA GLN A 85 13.67 0.28 -16.98
C GLN A 85 12.22 0.31 -17.46
N VAL A 86 11.32 0.82 -16.61
CA VAL A 86 9.88 0.91 -16.90
C VAL A 86 9.47 2.29 -17.41
N ARG A 87 10.41 3.14 -17.86
CA ARG A 87 10.16 4.48 -18.42
C ARG A 87 9.42 5.44 -17.46
N ARG A 88 9.50 5.17 -16.16
CA ARG A 88 9.00 6.06 -15.10
C ARG A 88 10.09 6.94 -14.50
N ASP A 89 11.27 6.95 -15.10
CA ASP A 89 12.25 8.02 -14.95
C ASP A 89 12.88 8.38 -16.31
N ILE A 90 13.58 9.51 -16.36
CA ILE A 90 14.29 9.97 -17.56
C ILE A 90 15.55 9.13 -17.74
N LEU A 91 15.73 8.61 -18.95
CA LEU A 91 16.97 7.99 -19.40
C LEU A 91 17.47 8.72 -20.65
N PRO A 92 18.75 9.13 -20.69
CA PRO A 92 19.35 9.69 -21.90
C PRO A 92 19.13 8.76 -23.10
N GLY A 93 18.65 9.31 -24.21
CA GLY A 93 18.40 8.57 -25.44
C GLY A 93 17.07 7.79 -25.52
N ILE A 94 16.29 7.71 -24.43
CA ILE A 94 14.97 7.05 -24.43
C ILE A 94 13.85 8.09 -24.33
N LYS A 95 13.06 8.19 -25.41
CA LYS A 95 11.88 9.08 -25.46
C LYS A 95 10.73 8.53 -24.63
N GLY A 96 9.94 9.43 -24.06
CA GLY A 96 8.70 9.08 -23.34
C GLY A 96 8.91 8.57 -21.90
N GLY A 97 10.08 8.83 -21.31
CA GLY A 97 10.36 8.58 -19.89
C GLY A 97 9.94 9.73 -18.95
N GLY A 98 10.17 9.55 -17.65
CA GLY A 98 9.91 10.58 -16.62
C GLY A 98 8.48 10.60 -16.09
N GLY A 99 8.11 11.66 -15.37
CA GLY A 99 6.83 11.74 -14.65
C GLY A 99 5.58 11.62 -15.54
N ARG A 100 5.68 12.00 -16.82
CA ARG A 100 4.60 11.90 -17.82
C ARG A 100 4.74 10.69 -18.76
N GLY A 101 5.75 9.85 -18.56
CA GLY A 101 5.95 8.64 -19.36
C GLY A 101 4.87 7.59 -19.14
N LEU A 102 4.73 6.66 -20.06
CA LEU A 102 3.89 5.48 -19.87
C LEU A 102 4.78 4.27 -19.65
N ARG A 103 4.45 3.44 -18.66
CA ARG A 103 5.10 2.14 -18.50
C ARG A 103 4.90 1.28 -19.74
N PRO A 104 5.90 0.48 -20.10
CA PRO A 104 5.72 -0.52 -21.14
C PRO A 104 4.74 -1.61 -20.68
N ALA A 105 4.00 -2.20 -21.62
CA ALA A 105 2.98 -3.21 -21.32
C ALA A 105 3.53 -4.49 -20.63
N TRP A 106 4.83 -4.77 -20.75
CA TRP A 106 5.47 -5.92 -20.10
C TRP A 106 5.69 -5.74 -18.59
N ALA A 107 5.52 -4.52 -18.06
CA ALA A 107 5.79 -4.19 -16.66
C ALA A 107 4.48 -4.00 -15.87
N PRO A 108 3.63 -5.03 -15.70
CA PRO A 108 2.39 -4.91 -14.93
C PRO A 108 2.67 -4.58 -13.47
N LEU A 109 1.64 -4.12 -12.77
CA LEU A 109 1.77 -3.85 -11.34
C LEU A 109 1.58 -5.12 -10.50
N VAL A 110 2.18 -5.16 -9.32
CA VAL A 110 2.05 -6.26 -8.34
C VAL A 110 0.59 -6.61 -8.04
N THR A 111 -0.30 -5.62 -8.09
CA THR A 111 -1.74 -5.77 -7.91
C THR A 111 -2.41 -6.64 -8.97
N GLU A 112 -1.90 -6.65 -10.20
CA GLU A 112 -2.43 -7.52 -11.25
C GLU A 112 -2.15 -9.00 -10.94
N TYR A 113 -0.97 -9.31 -10.38
CA TYR A 113 -0.63 -10.65 -9.91
C TYR A 113 -1.40 -11.05 -8.65
N LEU A 114 -1.49 -10.14 -7.66
CA LEU A 114 -2.26 -10.40 -6.43
C LEU A 114 -3.73 -10.68 -6.76
N LYS A 115 -4.31 -9.97 -7.75
CA LYS A 115 -5.68 -10.23 -8.21
C LYS A 115 -5.86 -11.64 -8.77
N GLN A 116 -4.87 -12.16 -9.51
CA GLN A 116 -4.89 -13.53 -10.03
C GLN A 116 -4.85 -14.57 -8.91
N ASP A 117 -4.22 -14.23 -7.79
CA ASP A 117 -4.15 -15.06 -6.57
C ASP A 117 -5.34 -14.86 -5.60
N GLY A 118 -6.38 -14.17 -6.06
CA GLY A 118 -7.64 -13.99 -5.32
C GLY A 118 -7.65 -12.85 -4.31
N TYR A 119 -6.64 -11.97 -4.30
CA TYR A 119 -6.63 -10.80 -3.44
C TYR A 119 -7.57 -9.70 -3.94
N GLN A 120 -8.21 -9.03 -2.98
CA GLN A 120 -8.92 -7.78 -3.21
C GLN A 120 -8.00 -6.61 -2.91
N ASN A 121 -7.53 -5.94 -3.96
CA ASN A 121 -6.65 -4.77 -3.85
C ASN A 121 -7.45 -3.46 -3.70
N TYR A 122 -7.05 -2.61 -2.76
CA TYR A 122 -7.64 -1.29 -2.48
C TYR A 122 -6.54 -0.21 -2.51
N HIS A 123 -6.86 0.97 -3.03
CA HIS A 123 -5.97 2.13 -3.06
C HIS A 123 -6.62 3.31 -2.35
N SER A 124 -5.86 4.02 -1.52
CA SER A 124 -6.30 5.29 -0.94
C SER A 124 -5.14 6.28 -0.87
N GLY A 125 -5.33 7.48 -1.40
CA GLY A 125 -4.34 8.55 -1.42
C GLY A 125 -3.78 8.86 -2.81
N LYS A 126 -2.49 9.20 -2.87
CA LYS A 126 -1.83 9.68 -4.09
C LYS A 126 -1.42 8.53 -5.02
N TRP A 127 -1.85 8.60 -6.28
CA TRP A 127 -1.52 7.59 -7.29
C TRP A 127 -0.13 7.79 -7.92
N HIS A 128 0.04 8.88 -8.66
CA HIS A 128 1.29 9.39 -9.25
C HIS A 128 2.24 8.35 -9.91
N ILE A 129 1.71 7.33 -10.57
CA ILE A 129 2.47 6.46 -11.49
C ILE A 129 2.05 6.76 -12.93
N ASP A 130 1.10 6.04 -13.50
CA ASP A 130 0.51 6.28 -14.82
C ASP A 130 -0.91 5.72 -14.90
N GLY A 131 -1.66 6.14 -15.93
CA GLY A 131 -3.00 5.65 -16.19
C GLY A 131 -4.02 5.87 -15.06
N LYS A 132 -5.10 5.10 -15.14
CA LYS A 132 -6.19 5.00 -14.15
C LYS A 132 -5.86 3.94 -13.11
N VAL A 133 -6.41 4.03 -11.90
CA VAL A 133 -6.07 3.12 -10.79
C VAL A 133 -6.70 1.73 -10.99
N LEU A 134 -7.99 1.65 -11.29
CA LEU A 134 -8.73 0.39 -11.38
C LEU A 134 -8.21 -0.54 -12.49
N PRO A 135 -7.93 -0.06 -13.73
CA PRO A 135 -7.36 -0.91 -14.77
C PRO A 135 -6.00 -1.53 -14.40
N ASN A 136 -5.29 -0.97 -13.41
CA ASN A 136 -4.02 -1.50 -12.91
C ASN A 136 -4.22 -2.47 -11.71
N GLY A 137 -5.32 -3.22 -11.69
CA GLY A 137 -5.53 -4.33 -10.75
C GLY A 137 -6.14 -3.95 -9.40
N PHE A 138 -6.61 -2.71 -9.22
CA PHE A 138 -7.33 -2.30 -8.01
C PHE A 138 -8.84 -2.48 -8.17
N HIS A 139 -9.51 -2.92 -7.10
CA HIS A 139 -10.98 -3.08 -7.06
C HIS A 139 -11.67 -1.78 -6.67
N GLN A 140 -11.08 -1.06 -5.72
CA GLN A 140 -11.56 0.25 -5.28
C GLN A 140 -10.40 1.22 -5.12
N SER A 141 -10.70 2.50 -5.32
CA SER A 141 -9.71 3.57 -5.22
C SER A 141 -10.33 4.86 -4.72
N TRP A 142 -9.77 5.42 -3.65
CA TRP A 142 -9.88 6.85 -3.35
C TRP A 142 -8.59 7.53 -3.79
N ARG A 143 -8.65 8.26 -4.90
CA ARG A 143 -7.49 8.97 -5.44
C ARG A 143 -7.52 10.44 -5.03
N VAL A 144 -6.59 10.79 -4.15
CA VAL A 144 -6.27 12.18 -3.84
C VAL A 144 -5.44 12.75 -4.99
N ASN A 145 -6.00 13.71 -5.71
CA ASN A 145 -5.34 14.32 -6.87
C ASN A 145 -4.86 15.75 -6.59
N ASN A 146 -5.43 16.41 -5.57
CA ASN A 146 -5.08 17.76 -5.15
C ASN A 146 -3.93 17.74 -4.12
N GLN A 147 -2.70 17.54 -4.59
CA GLN A 147 -1.53 17.20 -3.75
C GLN A 147 -0.92 18.39 -2.97
N GLY A 148 -1.67 19.45 -2.74
CA GLY A 148 -1.23 20.63 -1.97
C GLY A 148 -2.35 21.31 -1.18
N ASP A 149 -3.57 20.78 -1.24
CA ASP A 149 -4.70 21.28 -0.49
C ASP A 149 -5.27 20.13 0.34
N PHE A 150 -5.05 20.21 1.65
CA PHE A 150 -5.47 19.21 2.59
C PHE A 150 -6.91 19.41 3.08
N PHE A 151 -7.57 20.50 2.69
CA PHE A 151 -8.84 20.94 3.26
C PHE A 151 -9.99 20.85 2.26
N SER A 152 -9.74 20.37 1.03
CA SER A 152 -10.77 20.18 0.02
C SER A 152 -10.70 18.81 -0.66
N ALA A 153 -11.88 18.22 -0.92
CA ALA A 153 -12.01 17.03 -1.76
C ALA A 153 -11.95 17.35 -3.28
N LYS A 154 -11.86 18.64 -3.65
CA LYS A 154 -11.93 19.08 -5.05
C LYS A 154 -10.87 18.41 -5.91
N GLY A 155 -11.32 17.78 -7.00
CA GLY A 155 -10.46 17.10 -7.97
C GLY A 155 -10.06 15.68 -7.60
N ASN A 156 -10.49 15.17 -6.43
CA ASN A 156 -10.31 13.77 -6.07
C ASN A 156 -11.21 12.86 -6.92
N LEU A 157 -10.87 11.58 -6.95
CA LEU A 157 -11.62 10.58 -7.71
C LEU A 157 -11.96 9.41 -6.81
N LEU A 158 -13.21 8.96 -6.90
CA LEU A 158 -13.66 7.69 -6.35
C LEU A 158 -13.79 6.70 -7.51
N ASN A 159 -13.03 5.62 -7.48
CA ASN A 159 -13.04 4.57 -8.50
C ASN A 159 -12.81 5.09 -9.93
N ASP A 160 -11.83 5.99 -10.08
CA ASP A 160 -11.48 6.70 -11.33
C ASP A 160 -12.60 7.60 -11.90
N ILE A 161 -13.63 7.91 -11.11
CA ILE A 161 -14.71 8.86 -11.42
C ILE A 161 -14.48 10.13 -10.58
N PRO A 162 -14.59 11.34 -11.15
CA PRO A 162 -14.51 12.57 -10.38
C PRO A 162 -15.47 12.56 -9.18
N PHE A 163 -14.94 12.80 -8.00
CA PHE A 163 -15.74 12.91 -6.78
C PHE A 163 -16.37 14.30 -6.70
N ASP A 164 -17.65 14.33 -6.34
CA ASP A 164 -18.38 15.57 -6.11
C ASP A 164 -17.99 16.16 -4.74
N PRO A 165 -17.29 17.30 -4.69
CA PRO A 165 -16.82 17.87 -3.43
C PRO A 165 -17.95 18.33 -2.51
N GLU A 166 -19.18 18.52 -3.00
CA GLU A 166 -20.34 18.86 -2.15
C GLU A 166 -20.77 17.69 -1.26
N GLN A 167 -20.35 16.47 -1.60
CA GLN A 167 -20.57 15.27 -0.80
C GLN A 167 -19.50 15.07 0.28
N ALA A 168 -18.48 15.93 0.33
CA ALA A 168 -17.47 15.88 1.39
C ALA A 168 -18.05 16.38 2.73
N PRO A 169 -17.62 15.80 3.87
CA PRO A 169 -17.99 16.33 5.17
C PRO A 169 -17.49 17.77 5.36
N GLU A 170 -18.19 18.56 6.17
CA GLU A 170 -17.84 19.96 6.44
C GLU A 170 -16.43 20.13 7.02
N ASN A 171 -15.99 19.18 7.86
CA ASN A 171 -14.64 19.12 8.44
C ASN A 171 -13.69 18.23 7.63
N TYR A 172 -13.68 18.39 6.31
CA TYR A 172 -12.84 17.57 5.44
C TYR A 172 -11.34 17.80 5.67
N TYR A 173 -10.62 16.68 5.85
CA TYR A 173 -9.17 16.62 5.76
C TYR A 173 -8.77 15.46 4.86
N SER A 174 -7.86 15.71 3.91
CA SER A 174 -7.43 14.66 2.97
C SER A 174 -6.77 13.48 3.68
N THR A 175 -6.05 13.72 4.79
CA THR A 175 -5.47 12.67 5.65
C THR A 175 -6.54 11.77 6.26
N THR A 176 -7.59 12.36 6.84
CA THR A 176 -8.73 11.62 7.40
C THR A 176 -9.49 10.86 6.31
N ALA A 177 -9.75 11.50 5.17
CA ALA A 177 -10.41 10.87 4.03
C ALA A 177 -9.59 9.68 3.50
N THR A 178 -8.26 9.82 3.39
CA THR A 178 -7.38 8.73 2.99
C THR A 178 -7.49 7.54 3.94
N ALA A 179 -7.53 7.77 5.26
CA ALA A 179 -7.73 6.70 6.22
C ALA A 179 -9.11 6.04 6.11
N ASN A 180 -10.18 6.84 5.98
CA ASN A 180 -11.56 6.34 5.89
C ASN A 180 -11.85 5.52 4.63
N HIS A 181 -11.05 5.68 3.58
CA HIS A 181 -11.18 4.93 2.32
C HIS A 181 -10.13 3.83 2.15
N ALA A 182 -9.36 3.48 3.19
CA ALA A 182 -8.29 2.49 3.10
C ALA A 182 -8.78 1.02 3.21
N ILE A 183 -9.96 0.77 3.79
CA ILE A 183 -10.54 -0.56 4.06
C ILE A 183 -12.07 -0.53 3.99
#